data_AF-A0A1V4UIF0-F1
#
_entry.id   AF-A0A1V4UIF0-F1
#
_cell.length_a   1.000
_cell.length_b   1.000
_cell.length_c   1.000
_cell.angle_alpha   90.00
_cell.angle_beta   90.00
_cell.angle_gamma   90.00
#
_symmetry.space_group_name_H-M   'P 1'
#
loop_
_entity.id
_entity.type
_entity.pdbx_description
1 polymer ?
#
loop_
_entity_poly.entity_id
_entity_poly.type
_entity_poly.pdbx_seq_one_letter_code
_entity_poly.pdbx_strand_id
1 'polypeptide(L)'
;MMAARNEKGERTIQGSAQDPDWLMKFFQRPLFLSLTIGIPFCIFKLLFGMVAIQVVTFPHHGVLAVFGWVVVIWAGTDLAMNAGRAALDLAGRPAPFEYCTIAQIGAYVHMPLVFLALDTMLSFVIICLMLWSGWIALLSPLESYLWYAATTLNLISLSVVMLYNEVRKVRSVS
;
A
#
# COMPACT_ATOMS: atom_id res chain seq x y z
N MET A 1 68.89 26.74 11.87
CA MET A 1 68.07 26.38 13.04
C MET A 1 66.61 26.51 12.59
N MET A 2 65.90 25.39 12.35
CA MET A 2 64.93 24.75 13.28
C MET A 2 63.88 25.77 13.78
N ALA A 3 62.55 25.59 13.68
CA ALA A 3 61.74 24.39 13.51
C ALA A 3 60.31 24.74 13.03
N ALA A 4 59.57 23.68 12.68
CA ALA A 4 58.25 23.62 12.08
C ALA A 4 57.05 23.92 13.00
N ARG A 5 55.91 24.31 12.39
CA ARG A 5 54.52 24.06 12.85
C ARG A 5 53.58 24.38 11.67
N ASN A 6 53.20 23.45 10.80
CA ASN A 6 52.20 22.38 10.95
C ASN A 6 50.85 22.84 11.51
N GLU A 7 50.01 23.43 10.65
CA GLU A 7 48.55 23.44 10.80
C GLU A 7 47.92 22.86 9.53
N LYS A 8 48.06 21.54 9.45
CA LYS A 8 46.99 20.58 9.12
C LYS A 8 45.75 21.24 8.50
N GLY A 9 45.74 21.28 7.16
CA GLY A 9 44.55 21.57 6.38
C GLY A 9 43.36 20.77 6.93
N GLU A 10 42.34 21.51 7.34
CA GLU A 10 40.99 21.00 7.53
C GLU A 10 40.60 20.30 6.24
N ARG A 11 40.83 18.98 6.22
CA ARG A 11 40.05 18.06 5.42
C ARG A 11 38.62 18.26 5.87
N THR A 12 37.96 19.17 5.17
CA THR A 12 36.52 19.23 5.05
C THR A 12 36.10 17.79 4.80
N ILE A 13 35.58 17.13 5.83
CA ILE A 13 34.81 15.91 5.64
C ILE A 13 33.55 16.39 4.95
N GLN A 14 33.66 16.57 3.64
CA GLN A 14 32.57 16.62 2.72
C GLN A 14 31.99 15.20 2.73
N GLY A 15 31.29 14.88 3.83
CA GLY A 15 30.37 13.76 3.86
C GLY A 15 29.41 14.01 2.72
N SER A 16 29.51 13.19 1.69
CA SER A 16 28.68 13.23 0.48
C SER A 16 27.23 13.53 0.85
N ALA A 17 26.77 14.74 0.54
CA ALA A 17 25.36 15.13 0.59
C ALA A 17 24.59 14.49 -0.59
N GLN A 18 24.81 13.18 -0.81
CA GLN A 18 24.07 12.40 -1.79
C GLN A 18 22.70 12.03 -1.20
N ASP A 19 21.77 12.96 -1.45
CA ASP A 19 20.32 12.79 -1.65
C ASP A 19 19.52 11.95 -0.64
N PRO A 20 19.07 12.52 0.49
CA PRO A 20 17.83 12.07 1.12
C PRO A 20 16.60 12.14 0.17
N ASP A 21 16.66 12.92 -0.91
CA ASP A 21 15.52 13.08 -1.83
C ASP A 21 15.23 11.86 -2.71
N TRP A 22 16.21 11.00 -3.01
CA TRP A 22 15.96 9.83 -3.86
C TRP A 22 15.10 8.78 -3.16
N LEU A 23 15.27 8.59 -1.85
CA LEU A 23 14.45 7.68 -1.04
C LEU A 23 13.00 8.16 -0.96
N MET A 24 12.79 9.46 -0.80
CA MET A 24 11.45 10.05 -0.81
C MET A 24 10.77 9.83 -2.17
N LYS A 25 11.49 10.09 -3.26
CA LYS A 25 11.00 9.82 -4.63
C LYS A 25 10.68 8.35 -4.83
N PHE A 26 11.45 7.44 -4.23
CA PHE A 26 11.19 6.00 -4.28
C PHE A 26 9.90 5.62 -3.54
N PHE A 27 9.69 6.11 -2.30
CA PHE A 27 8.48 5.81 -1.53
C PHE A 27 7.21 6.42 -2.12
N GLN A 28 7.34 7.56 -2.81
CA GLN A 28 6.23 8.21 -3.52
C GLN A 28 6.00 7.62 -4.92
N ARG A 29 6.89 6.71 -5.38
CA ARG A 29 6.78 6.14 -6.72
C ARG A 29 5.46 5.35 -6.84
N PRO A 30 4.67 5.55 -7.91
CA PRO A 30 3.44 4.81 -8.14
C PRO A 30 3.60 3.29 -8.05
N LEU A 31 4.72 2.75 -8.54
CA LEU A 31 5.06 1.34 -8.39
C LEU A 31 5.14 0.91 -6.92
N PHE A 32 5.87 1.65 -6.08
CA PHE A 32 6.02 1.32 -4.66
C PHE A 32 4.67 1.34 -3.96
N LEU A 33 3.89 2.42 -4.13
CA LEU A 33 2.56 2.57 -3.55
C LEU A 33 1.60 1.47 -4.02
N SER A 34 1.62 1.10 -5.31
CA SER A 34 0.77 0.03 -5.84
C SER A 34 1.16 -1.33 -5.29
N LEU A 35 2.45 -1.65 -5.18
CA LEU A 35 2.94 -2.93 -4.67
C LEU A 35 2.77 -3.10 -3.16
N THR A 36 2.91 -2.01 -2.40
CA THR A 36 2.96 -2.08 -0.93
C THR A 36 1.66 -1.65 -0.26
N ILE A 37 0.80 -0.91 -0.94
CA ILE A 37 -0.47 -0.44 -0.39
C ILE A 37 -1.63 -0.97 -1.22
N GLY A 38 -1.64 -0.67 -2.52
CA GLY A 38 -2.75 -0.99 -3.42
C GLY A 38 -3.04 -2.49 -3.53
N ILE A 39 -2.06 -3.28 -3.99
CA ILE A 39 -2.18 -4.72 -4.19
C ILE A 39 -2.52 -5.44 -2.87
N PRO A 40 -1.87 -5.14 -1.73
CA PRO A 40 -2.29 -5.70 -0.44
C PRO A 40 -3.76 -5.46 -0.09
N PHE A 41 -4.26 -4.22 -0.26
CA PHE A 41 -5.69 -3.94 -0.03
C PHE A 41 -6.61 -4.72 -0.98
N CYS A 42 -6.20 -4.89 -2.24
CA CYS A 42 -6.94 -5.72 -3.19
C CYS A 42 -6.97 -7.20 -2.77
N ILE A 43 -5.85 -7.74 -2.28
CA ILE A 43 -5.76 -9.11 -1.77
C ILE A 43 -6.70 -9.30 -0.57
N PHE A 44 -6.73 -8.37 0.38
CA PHE A 44 -7.64 -8.47 1.53
C PHE A 44 -9.11 -8.50 1.10
N LYS A 45 -9.51 -7.60 0.19
CA LYS A 45 -10.87 -7.59 -0.37
C LYS A 45 -11.21 -8.91 -1.06
N LEU A 46 -10.29 -9.42 -1.90
CA LEU A 46 -10.51 -10.65 -2.66
C LEU A 46 -10.66 -11.86 -1.75
N LEU A 47 -9.75 -12.04 -0.78
CA LEU A 47 -9.80 -13.16 0.16
C LEU A 47 -11.06 -13.12 1.03
N PHE A 48 -11.45 -11.93 1.50
CA PHE A 48 -12.70 -11.77 2.23
C PHE A 48 -13.92 -12.11 1.38
N GLY A 49 -13.98 -11.64 0.13
CA GLY A 49 -15.08 -11.96 -0.78
C GLY A 49 -15.20 -13.46 -1.05
N MET A 50 -14.07 -14.14 -1.25
CA MET A 50 -14.01 -15.60 -1.43
C MET A 50 -14.53 -16.35 -0.19
N VAL A 51 -14.08 -15.97 1.01
CA VAL A 51 -14.58 -16.58 2.25
C VAL A 51 -16.06 -16.29 2.47
N ALA A 52 -16.52 -15.07 2.18
CA ALA A 52 -17.93 -14.71 2.29
C ALA A 52 -18.84 -15.58 1.39
N ILE A 53 -18.35 -15.96 0.20
CA ILE A 53 -19.05 -16.91 -0.68
C ILE A 53 -19.07 -18.32 -0.07
N GLN A 54 -17.96 -18.77 0.53
CA GLN A 54 -17.81 -20.13 1.06
C GLN A 54 -18.63 -20.39 2.34
N VAL A 55 -18.81 -19.38 3.19
CA VAL A 55 -19.54 -19.50 4.47
C VAL A 55 -21.06 -19.72 4.28
N VAL A 56 -21.56 -19.70 3.05
CA VAL A 56 -22.99 -19.82 2.68
C VAL A 56 -23.50 -21.28 2.65
N THR A 57 -22.96 -22.18 3.48
CA THR A 57 -23.43 -23.56 3.63
C THR A 57 -24.77 -23.73 4.36
N PHE A 58 -25.64 -22.70 4.39
CA PHE A 58 -26.97 -22.77 5.02
C PHE A 58 -28.07 -22.08 4.19
N PRO A 59 -29.34 -22.53 4.29
CA PRO A 59 -30.38 -22.32 3.26
C PRO A 59 -30.90 -20.87 3.08
N HIS A 60 -30.40 -19.88 3.83
CA HIS A 60 -30.98 -18.54 3.89
C HIS A 60 -29.98 -17.39 3.60
N HIS A 61 -28.77 -17.66 3.09
CA HIS A 61 -27.72 -16.65 2.94
C HIS A 61 -27.34 -16.27 1.49
N GLY A 62 -28.29 -16.34 0.53
CA GLY A 62 -28.04 -15.89 -0.85
C GLY A 62 -27.51 -14.45 -0.95
N VAL A 63 -27.94 -13.57 -0.03
CA VAL A 63 -27.46 -12.17 0.04
C VAL A 63 -25.96 -12.08 0.34
N LEU A 64 -25.43 -12.94 1.22
CA LEU A 64 -24.01 -12.92 1.58
C LEU A 64 -23.13 -13.42 0.43
N ALA A 65 -23.59 -14.44 -0.31
CA ALA A 65 -22.91 -14.91 -1.52
C ALA A 65 -22.88 -13.82 -2.60
N VAL A 66 -24.00 -13.14 -2.84
CA VAL A 66 -24.08 -12.03 -3.80
C VAL A 66 -23.13 -10.90 -3.37
N PHE A 67 -23.14 -10.54 -2.09
CA PHE A 67 -22.21 -9.55 -1.55
C PHE A 67 -20.75 -9.97 -1.74
N GLY A 68 -20.40 -11.23 -1.43
CA GLY A 68 -19.07 -11.77 -1.65
C GLY A 68 -18.61 -11.65 -3.12
N TRP A 69 -19.48 -12.00 -4.07
CA TRP A 69 -19.20 -11.84 -5.50
C TRP A 69 -18.99 -10.37 -5.91
N VAL A 70 -19.79 -9.45 -5.38
CA VAL A 70 -19.61 -8.01 -5.61
C VAL A 70 -18.23 -7.57 -5.13
N VAL A 71 -17.82 -8.01 -3.92
CA VAL A 71 -16.51 -7.68 -3.37
C VAL A 71 -15.37 -8.30 -4.19
N VAL A 72 -15.52 -9.54 -4.67
CA VAL A 72 -14.51 -10.17 -5.55
C VAL A 72 -14.33 -9.40 -6.86
N ILE A 73 -15.42 -9.00 -7.51
CA ILE A 73 -15.37 -8.22 -8.77
C ILE A 73 -14.74 -6.85 -8.52
N TRP A 74 -15.12 -6.18 -7.43
CA TRP A 74 -14.54 -4.91 -7.03
C TRP A 74 -13.04 -5.04 -6.76
N ALA A 75 -12.62 -6.04 -5.98
CA ALA A 75 -11.22 -6.33 -5.70
C ALA A 75 -10.42 -6.64 -6.98
N GLY A 76 -11.00 -7.41 -7.91
CA GLY A 76 -10.37 -7.72 -9.19
C GLY A 76 -10.17 -6.48 -10.06
N THR A 77 -11.15 -5.58 -10.07
CA THR A 77 -11.04 -4.31 -10.81
C THR A 77 -9.97 -3.41 -10.21
N ASP A 78 -9.95 -3.26 -8.88
CA ASP A 78 -8.93 -2.49 -8.18
C ASP A 78 -7.52 -3.09 -8.36
N LEU A 79 -7.42 -4.43 -8.39
CA LEU A 79 -6.16 -5.12 -8.63
C LEU A 79 -5.64 -4.84 -10.04
N ALA A 80 -6.51 -4.90 -11.05
CA ALA A 80 -6.15 -4.57 -12.43
C ALA A 80 -5.70 -3.11 -12.56
N MET A 81 -6.36 -2.17 -11.88
CA MET A 81 -5.94 -0.77 -11.84
C MET A 81 -4.57 -0.60 -11.20
N ASN A 82 -4.33 -1.17 -10.01
CA ASN A 82 -3.03 -1.08 -9.34
C ASN A 82 -1.90 -1.75 -10.13
N ALA A 83 -2.16 -2.92 -10.72
CA ALA A 83 -1.19 -3.59 -11.58
C ALA A 83 -0.92 -2.79 -12.86
N GLY A 84 -1.95 -2.23 -13.49
CA GLY A 84 -1.82 -1.37 -14.66
C GLY A 84 -1.00 -0.11 -14.36
N ARG A 85 -1.23 0.52 -13.21
CA ARG A 85 -0.44 1.69 -12.77
C ARG A 85 1.02 1.32 -12.53
N ALA A 86 1.27 0.20 -11.85
CA ALA A 86 2.63 -0.31 -11.64
C ALA A 86 3.34 -0.59 -12.97
N ALA A 87 2.65 -1.21 -13.94
CA ALA A 87 3.18 -1.50 -15.26
C ALA A 87 3.46 -0.25 -16.09
N LEU A 88 2.56 0.74 -16.07
CA LEU A 88 2.75 2.02 -16.75
C LEU A 88 3.92 2.81 -16.15
N ASP A 89 4.04 2.82 -14.82
CA ASP A 89 5.16 3.45 -14.12
C ASP A 89 6.50 2.76 -14.41
N LEU A 90 6.51 1.43 -14.61
CA LEU A 90 7.68 0.70 -15.12
C LEU A 90 8.01 1.07 -16.57
N ALA A 91 6.99 1.35 -17.40
CA ALA A 91 7.14 1.84 -18.77
C ALA A 91 7.45 3.35 -18.87
N GLY A 92 7.61 4.04 -17.73
CA GLY A 92 7.88 5.48 -17.68
C GLY A 92 6.69 6.35 -18.11
N ARG A 93 5.46 5.81 -18.06
CA ARG A 93 4.23 6.50 -18.45
C ARG A 93 3.35 6.79 -17.24
N PRO A 94 2.73 7.98 -17.14
CA PRO A 94 1.73 8.25 -16.12
C PRO A 94 0.45 7.44 -16.40
N ALA A 95 -0.20 6.95 -15.35
CA ALA A 95 -1.48 6.26 -15.47
C ALA A 95 -2.64 7.28 -15.63
N PRO A 96 -3.57 7.08 -16.57
CA PRO A 96 -4.68 8.02 -16.84
C PRO A 96 -5.92 7.79 -15.95
N PHE A 97 -5.84 6.90 -14.97
CA PHE A 97 -6.92 6.52 -14.05
C PHE A 97 -6.43 6.68 -12.60
N GLU A 98 -7.25 6.39 -11.58
CA GLU A 98 -6.93 6.49 -10.13
C GLU A 98 -6.33 5.18 -9.54
N TYR A 99 -6.12 5.08 -8.23
CA TYR A 99 -5.57 3.85 -7.61
C TYR A 99 -6.62 2.75 -7.42
N CYS A 100 -7.90 3.12 -7.29
CA CYS A 100 -9.00 2.17 -7.07
C CYS A 100 -10.29 2.70 -7.70
N THR A 101 -11.26 1.80 -7.88
CA THR A 101 -12.54 2.08 -8.54
C THR A 101 -13.33 3.15 -7.79
N ILE A 102 -13.32 3.13 -6.46
CA ILE A 102 -13.98 4.16 -5.64
C ILE A 102 -13.31 5.52 -5.83
N ALA A 103 -11.97 5.59 -5.82
CA ALA A 103 -11.25 6.84 -6.11
C ALA A 103 -11.53 7.34 -7.54
N GLN A 104 -11.66 6.43 -8.51
CA GLN A 104 -12.05 6.78 -9.88
C GLN A 104 -13.45 7.40 -9.93
N ILE A 105 -14.39 6.91 -9.12
CA ILE A 105 -15.70 7.54 -8.95
C ILE A 105 -15.54 8.94 -8.33
N GLY A 106 -14.70 9.06 -7.30
CA GLY A 106 -14.35 10.32 -6.66
C GLY A 106 -13.76 11.36 -7.61
N ALA A 107 -13.02 10.93 -8.64
CA ALA A 107 -12.46 11.81 -9.65
C ALA A 107 -13.56 12.52 -10.47
N TYR A 108 -14.69 11.87 -10.73
CA TYR A 108 -15.83 12.51 -11.43
C TYR A 108 -16.51 13.61 -10.61
N VAL A 109 -16.37 13.57 -9.28
CA VAL A 109 -16.87 14.62 -8.37
C VAL A 109 -15.74 15.52 -7.84
N HIS A 110 -14.56 15.48 -8.47
CA HIS A 110 -13.37 16.27 -8.11
C HIS A 110 -12.83 16.04 -6.68
N MET A 111 -13.11 14.88 -6.07
CA MET A 111 -12.64 14.52 -4.71
C MET A 111 -11.98 13.12 -4.65
N PRO A 112 -11.03 12.77 -5.54
CA PRO A 112 -10.46 11.43 -5.61
C PRO A 112 -9.78 10.99 -4.31
N LEU A 113 -9.11 11.91 -3.59
CA LEU A 113 -8.41 11.60 -2.34
C LEU A 113 -9.35 11.21 -1.19
N VAL A 114 -10.54 11.83 -1.11
CA VAL A 114 -11.55 11.49 -0.09
C VAL A 114 -12.09 10.09 -0.34
N PHE A 115 -12.36 9.78 -1.60
CA PHE A 115 -12.85 8.47 -2.02
C PHE A 115 -11.79 7.38 -1.89
N LEU A 116 -10.52 7.72 -2.08
CA LEU A 116 -9.38 6.82 -1.78
C LEU A 116 -9.28 6.52 -0.28
N ALA A 117 -9.49 7.53 0.58
CA ALA A 117 -9.52 7.33 2.02
C ALA A 117 -10.71 6.46 2.45
N LEU A 118 -11.86 6.62 1.81
CA LEU A 118 -13.03 5.75 2.01
C LEU A 118 -12.74 4.30 1.62
N ASP A 119 -12.15 4.06 0.45
CA ASP A 119 -11.74 2.72 -0.01
C ASP A 119 -10.76 2.05 0.96
N THR A 120 -9.80 2.84 1.46
CA THR A 120 -8.84 2.41 2.48
C THR A 120 -9.54 2.06 3.80
N MET A 121 -10.48 2.89 4.25
CA MET A 121 -11.29 2.61 5.45
C MET A 121 -12.09 1.32 5.31
N LEU A 122 -12.75 1.10 4.16
CA LEU A 122 -13.49 -0.13 3.88
C LEU A 122 -12.57 -1.35 3.88
N SER A 123 -11.35 -1.22 3.36
CA SER A 123 -10.33 -2.28 3.40
C SER A 123 -9.95 -2.62 4.84
N PHE A 124 -9.76 -1.63 5.72
CA PHE A 124 -9.52 -1.88 7.14
C PHE A 124 -10.70 -2.55 7.84
N VAL A 125 -11.94 -2.16 7.52
CA VAL A 125 -13.14 -2.85 8.03
C VAL A 125 -13.13 -4.32 7.62
N ILE A 126 -12.81 -4.63 6.36
CA ILE A 126 -12.67 -6.01 5.87
C ILE A 126 -11.62 -6.78 6.66
N ILE A 127 -10.45 -6.17 6.90
CA ILE A 127 -9.38 -6.79 7.71
C ILE A 127 -9.87 -7.07 9.13
N CYS A 128 -10.51 -6.09 9.77
CA CYS A 128 -11.06 -6.26 11.12
C CYS A 128 -12.10 -7.37 11.18
N LEU A 129 -13.00 -7.45 10.20
CA LEU A 129 -14.02 -8.50 10.12
C LEU A 129 -13.37 -9.88 9.98
N MET A 130 -12.42 -10.03 9.06
CA MET A 130 -11.69 -11.29 8.84
C MET A 130 -10.99 -11.81 10.12
N LEU A 131 -10.40 -10.90 10.89
CA LEU A 131 -9.71 -11.23 12.13
C LEU A 131 -10.69 -11.51 13.27
N TRP A 132 -11.72 -10.68 13.45
CA TRP A 132 -12.64 -10.78 14.59
C TRP A 132 -13.64 -11.93 14.45
N SER A 133 -14.09 -12.24 13.24
CA SER A 133 -14.98 -13.38 12.98
C SER A 133 -14.25 -14.73 12.99
N GLY A 134 -12.91 -14.73 12.97
CA GLY A 134 -12.10 -15.93 12.80
C GLY A 134 -12.09 -16.48 11.36
N TRP A 135 -12.65 -15.76 10.39
CA TRP A 135 -12.69 -16.18 8.98
C TRP A 135 -11.31 -16.35 8.34
N ILE A 136 -10.29 -15.73 8.91
CA ILE A 136 -8.89 -15.99 8.53
C ILE A 136 -8.51 -17.47 8.61
N ALA A 137 -9.12 -18.26 9.51
CA ALA A 137 -8.85 -19.69 9.65
C ALA A 137 -9.49 -20.55 8.54
N LEU A 138 -10.39 -19.97 7.74
CA LEU A 138 -11.03 -20.65 6.60
C LEU A 138 -10.19 -20.55 5.32
N LEU A 139 -9.15 -19.72 5.31
CA LEU A 139 -8.26 -19.57 4.17
C LEU A 139 -7.47 -20.87 3.95
N SER A 140 -7.37 -21.29 2.68
CA SER A 140 -6.44 -22.33 2.29
C SER A 140 -4.98 -21.93 2.58
N PRO A 141 -4.02 -22.87 2.55
CA PRO A 141 -2.62 -22.55 2.80
C PRO A 141 -2.07 -21.45 1.88
N LEU A 142 -2.42 -21.50 0.59
CA LEU A 142 -1.99 -20.49 -0.39
C LEU A 142 -2.58 -19.12 -0.09
N GLU A 143 -3.88 -19.06 0.20
CA GLU A 143 -4.57 -17.81 0.55
C GLU A 143 -4.04 -17.22 1.86
N SER A 144 -3.71 -18.07 2.83
CA SER A 144 -3.07 -17.66 4.08
C SER A 144 -1.70 -17.02 3.82
N TYR A 145 -0.86 -17.63 2.98
CA TYR A 145 0.42 -17.03 2.60
C TYR A 145 0.24 -15.68 1.91
N LEU A 146 -0.75 -15.55 1.01
CA LEU A 146 -1.07 -14.27 0.37
C LEU A 146 -1.52 -13.23 1.40
N TRP A 147 -2.38 -13.60 2.35
CA TRP A 147 -2.81 -12.74 3.44
C TRP A 147 -1.64 -12.25 4.28
N TYR A 148 -0.75 -13.15 4.69
CA TYR A 148 0.42 -12.81 5.49
C TYR A 148 1.39 -11.92 4.71
N ALA A 149 1.68 -12.24 3.45
CA ALA A 149 2.52 -11.42 2.59
C ALA A 149 1.93 -10.02 2.38
N ALA A 150 0.63 -9.92 2.09
CA ALA A 150 -0.07 -8.64 1.95
C ALA A 150 0.01 -7.83 3.25
N THR A 151 -0.22 -8.46 4.40
CA THR A 151 -0.13 -7.81 5.73
C THR A 151 1.27 -7.29 5.99
N THR A 152 2.30 -8.11 5.76
CA THR A 152 3.69 -7.71 5.94
C THR A 152 4.05 -6.55 5.02
N LEU A 153 3.75 -6.64 3.72
CA LEU A 153 4.03 -5.59 2.76
C LEU A 153 3.32 -4.29 3.13
N ASN A 154 2.05 -4.35 3.53
CA ASN A 154 1.27 -3.17 3.88
C ASN A 154 1.77 -2.49 5.16
N LEU A 155 1.82 -3.23 6.27
CA LEU A 155 2.13 -2.65 7.57
C LEU A 155 3.59 -2.22 7.69
N ILE A 156 4.53 -3.03 7.20
CA ILE A 156 5.95 -2.68 7.27
C ILE A 156 6.25 -1.49 6.38
N SER A 157 5.72 -1.46 5.15
CA SER A 157 5.98 -0.33 4.24
C SER A 157 5.41 0.98 4.78
N LEU A 158 4.17 0.97 5.28
CA LEU A 158 3.59 2.15 5.92
C LEU A 158 4.42 2.62 7.11
N SER A 159 4.82 1.69 7.99
CA SER A 159 5.63 2.01 9.18
C SER A 159 6.99 2.59 8.80
N VAL A 160 7.67 2.03 7.80
CA VAL A 160 8.97 2.52 7.30
C VAL A 160 8.82 3.91 6.71
N VAL A 161 7.82 4.15 5.86
CA VAL A 161 7.57 5.45 5.24
C VAL A 161 7.27 6.51 6.31
N MET A 162 6.43 6.18 7.30
CA MET A 162 6.11 7.06 8.42
C MET A 162 7.35 7.39 9.25
N LEU A 163 8.13 6.38 9.65
CA LEU A 163 9.35 6.57 10.43
C LEU A 163 10.35 7.45 9.67
N TYR A 164 10.55 7.18 8.38
CA TYR A 164 11.45 7.95 7.53
C TYR A 164 11.03 9.42 7.45
N ASN A 165 9.73 9.69 7.24
CA ASN A 165 9.19 11.04 7.19
C ASN A 165 9.42 11.80 8.51
N GLU A 166 9.20 11.15 9.66
CA GLU A 166 9.38 11.79 10.96
C GLU A 166 10.85 12.09 11.26
N VAL A 167 11.76 11.14 10.99
CA VAL A 167 13.22 11.36 11.14
C VAL A 167 13.69 12.53 10.26
N ARG A 168 13.20 12.63 9.02
CA ARG A 168 13.54 13.74 8.13
C ARG A 168 13.03 15.07 8.67
N LYS A 169 11.77 15.12 9.12
CA LYS A 169 11.16 16.32 9.69
C LYS A 169 12.00 16.86 10.86
N VAL A 170 12.40 15.99 11.78
CA VAL A 170 13.25 16.37 12.92
C VAL A 170 14.62 16.89 12.45
N ARG A 171 15.28 16.21 11.50
CA ARG A 171 16.58 16.65 10.96
C ARG A 171 16.51 17.97 10.19
N SER A 172 15.38 18.31 9.57
CA SER A 172 15.23 19.57 8.83
C SER A 172 15.06 20.80 9.72
N VAL A 173 14.76 20.61 11.01
CA VAL A 173 14.58 21.68 11.99
C VAL A 173 15.86 21.92 12.81
N SER A 174 16.84 21.00 12.72
CA SER A 174 18.09 21.02 13.49
C SER A 174 19.28 21.47 12.66
#